data_AF-A0A9D7J752-F1
#
_entry.id   AF-A0A9D7J752-F1
#
_cell.length_a   1.000
_cell.length_b   1.000
_cell.length_c   1.000
_cell.angle_alpha   90.00
_cell.angle_beta   90.00
_cell.angle_gamma   90.00
#
_symmetry.space_group_name_H-M   'P 1'
#
loop_
_entity.id
_entity.type
_entity.pdbx_description
1 polymer ?
#
loop_
_entity_poly.entity_id
_entity_poly.type
_entity_poly.pdbx_seq_one_letter_code
_entity_poly.pdbx_strand_id
1 'polypeptide(L)' 'MTKLHVIPGTPPPDTPAERVRKRIRAMPKPPSMLQCHRCGGREVIQTKIGVLFHNGKLKGGTAQILCASCFLKGERVVLV' A
#
# COMPACT_ATOMS: atom_id res chain seq x y z
N MET A 1 26.84 -17.09 27.15
CA MET A 1 26.35 -16.31 26.00
C MET A 1 25.72 -15.03 26.53
N THR A 2 26.29 -13.88 26.22
CA THR A 2 25.84 -12.58 26.72
C THR A 2 24.55 -12.19 25.98
N LYS A 3 23.51 -11.83 26.74
CA LYS A 3 22.18 -11.50 26.21
C LYS A 3 22.24 -10.10 25.58
N LEU A 4 22.21 -10.03 24.26
CA LEU A 4 22.06 -8.77 23.55
C LEU A 4 20.63 -8.26 23.75
N HIS A 5 20.46 -6.97 24.05
CA HIS A 5 19.16 -6.32 24.13
C HIS A 5 19.09 -5.20 23.08
N VAL A 6 17.95 -5.07 22.43
CA VAL A 6 17.73 -4.07 21.38
C VAL A 6 17.54 -2.72 22.07
N ILE A 7 18.42 -1.77 21.77
CA ILE A 7 18.24 -0.37 22.17
C ILE A 7 17.29 0.27 21.15
N PRO A 8 16.14 0.84 21.57
CA PRO A 8 15.29 1.58 20.66
C PRO A 8 16.07 2.81 20.16
N GLY A 9 16.50 2.76 18.90
CA GLY A 9 17.16 3.89 18.26
C GLY A 9 16.20 5.07 18.10
N THR A 10 16.74 6.28 18.10
CA THR A 10 15.96 7.49 17.76
C THR A 10 15.41 7.32 16.35
N PRO A 11 14.08 7.48 16.13
CA PRO A 11 13.53 7.38 14.78
C PRO A 11 14.22 8.42 13.89
N PRO A 12 14.58 8.05 12.65
CA PRO A 12 15.20 8.99 11.74
C PRO A 12 14.27 10.21 11.54
N PRO A 13 14.83 11.42 11.44
CA PRO A 13 14.03 12.60 11.20
C PRO A 13 13.27 12.45 9.88
N ASP A 14 12.02 12.92 9.84
CA ASP A 14 11.20 12.82 8.65
C ASP A 14 11.92 13.48 7.46
N THR A 15 12.11 12.70 6.39
CA THR A 15 12.55 13.26 5.12
C THR A 15 11.50 14.25 4.61
N PRO A 16 11.87 15.24 3.77
CA PRO A 16 10.89 16.15 3.16
C PRO A 16 9.72 15.41 2.48
N ALA A 17 10.00 14.28 1.85
CA ALA A 17 9.00 13.42 1.21
C ALA A 17 8.04 12.78 2.22
N GLU A 18 8.52 12.32 3.38
CA GLU A 18 7.68 11.74 4.42
C GLU A 18 6.75 12.76 5.08
N ARG A 19 7.23 13.99 5.30
CA ARG A 19 6.39 15.10 5.79
C ARG A 19 5.22 15.36 4.85
N VAL A 20 5.48 15.40 3.54
CA VAL A 20 4.42 15.57 2.53
C VAL A 20 3.44 14.40 2.55
N ARG A 21 3.90 13.15 2.64
CA ARG A 21 3.03 11.97 2.72
C ARG A 21 2.17 11.96 3.97
N LYS A 22 2.74 12.31 5.13
CA LYS A 22 2.01 12.46 6.39
C LYS A 22 0.89 13.50 6.24
N ARG A 23 1.21 14.67 5.66
CA ARG A 23 0.22 15.70 5.36
C ARG A 23 -0.91 15.20 4.45
N ILE A 24 -0.57 14.56 3.32
CA ILE A 24 -1.57 14.05 2.35
C ILE A 24 -2.50 13.01 3.00
N ARG A 25 -1.97 12.15 3.86
CA ARG A 25 -2.79 11.17 4.61
C ARG A 25 -3.72 11.81 5.63
N ALA A 26 -3.32 12.94 6.21
CA ALA A 26 -4.14 13.67 7.17
C ALA A 26 -5.18 14.59 6.52
N MET A 27 -5.10 14.85 5.21
CA MET A 27 -6.07 15.70 4.50
C MET A 27 -7.47 15.09 4.58
N PRO A 28 -8.51 15.94 4.73
CA PRO A 28 -9.89 15.46 4.81
C PRO A 28 -10.26 14.65 3.55
N LYS A 29 -11.01 13.58 3.78
CA LYS A 29 -11.56 12.72 2.74
C LYS A 29 -12.92 12.16 3.18
N PRO A 30 -13.79 11.78 2.25
CA PRO A 30 -14.99 11.02 2.58
C PRO A 30 -14.61 9.74 3.36
N PRO A 31 -15.38 9.35 4.41
CA PRO A 31 -15.05 8.19 5.24
C PRO A 31 -14.88 6.89 4.45
N SER A 32 -15.74 6.69 3.44
CA SER A 32 -15.77 5.51 2.57
C SER A 32 -14.73 5.51 1.44
N MET A 33 -13.96 6.59 1.26
CA MET A 33 -12.95 6.67 0.22
C MET A 33 -11.68 5.91 0.62
N LEU A 34 -11.29 4.91 -0.17
CA LEU A 34 -10.03 4.20 0.02
C LEU A 34 -8.83 5.14 -0.15
N GLN A 35 -7.84 4.98 0.72
CA GLN A 35 -6.60 5.74 0.68
C GLN A 35 -5.43 4.83 1.03
N CYS A 36 -4.35 4.93 0.26
CA CYS A 36 -3.13 4.18 0.50
C CYS A 36 -2.45 4.62 1.79
N HIS A 37 -2.26 3.69 2.73
CA HIS A 37 -1.56 3.92 3.99
C HIS A 37 -0.06 4.24 3.78
N ARG A 38 0.54 3.84 2.64
CA ARG A 38 1.95 4.09 2.33
C ARG A 38 2.21 5.47 1.69
N CYS A 39 1.51 5.78 0.60
CA CYS A 39 1.80 7.00 -0.18
C CYS A 39 0.72 8.10 -0.06
N GLY A 40 -0.45 7.79 0.51
CA GLY A 40 -1.58 8.72 0.61
C GLY A 40 -2.42 8.86 -0.67
N GLY A 41 -2.06 8.17 -1.76
CA GLY A 41 -2.81 8.13 -3.01
C GLY A 41 -4.20 7.49 -2.86
N ARG A 42 -5.10 7.85 -3.77
CA ARG A 42 -6.53 7.46 -3.75
C ARG A 42 -6.97 6.71 -5.01
N GLU A 43 -6.03 6.45 -5.91
CA GLU A 43 -6.21 5.65 -7.11
C GLU A 43 -5.86 4.18 -6.82
N VAL A 44 -6.73 3.28 -7.26
CA VAL A 44 -6.63 1.86 -6.96
C VAL A 44 -6.72 1.00 -8.22
N ILE A 45 -6.05 -0.15 -8.21
CA ILE A 45 -6.16 -1.20 -9.22
C ILE A 45 -6.75 -2.44 -8.54
N GLN A 46 -7.82 -3.00 -9.10
CA GLN A 46 -8.29 -4.32 -8.69
C GLN A 46 -7.55 -5.40 -9.47
N THR A 47 -6.80 -6.25 -8.77
CA THR A 47 -6.13 -7.42 -9.36
C THR A 47 -6.80 -8.70 -8.92
N LYS A 48 -6.75 -9.74 -9.76
CA LYS A 48 -7.16 -11.10 -9.39
C LYS A 48 -5.92 -12.00 -9.39
N ILE A 49 -5.68 -12.70 -8.30
CA ILE A 49 -4.55 -13.64 -8.16
C ILE A 49 -5.05 -15.06 -8.44
N GLY A 50 -4.29 -15.85 -9.19
CA GLY A 50 -4.63 -17.26 -9.48
C GLY A 50 -5.82 -17.41 -10.44
N VAL A 51 -5.98 -16.47 -11.37
CA VAL A 51 -7.01 -16.55 -12.41
C VAL A 51 -6.67 -17.67 -13.40
N LEU A 52 -7.65 -18.50 -13.72
CA LEU A 52 -7.55 -19.48 -14.80
C LEU A 52 -8.02 -18.83 -16.10
N PHE A 53 -7.34 -19.12 -17.21
CA PHE A 53 -7.80 -18.74 -18.53
C PHE A 53 -8.32 -19.98 -19.26
N HIS A 54 -9.64 -20.04 -19.49
CA HIS A 54 -10.27 -21.19 -20.13
C HIS A 54 -11.33 -20.71 -21.13
N ASN A 55 -11.29 -21.24 -22.36
CA ASN A 55 -12.19 -20.89 -23.46
C ASN A 55 -12.26 -19.37 -23.72
N GLY A 56 -11.10 -18.70 -23.70
CA GLY A 56 -10.99 -17.26 -23.93
C GLY A 56 -11.50 -16.38 -22.79
N LYS A 57 -11.91 -16.97 -21.66
CA LYS A 57 -12.46 -16.25 -20.51
C LYS A 57 -11.63 -16.46 -19.26
N LEU A 58 -11.52 -15.41 -18.45
CA LEU A 58 -10.93 -15.47 -17.12
C LEU A 58 -11.95 -16.09 -16.14
N LYS A 59 -11.53 -17.11 -15.38
CA LYS A 59 -12.36 -17.80 -14.38
C LYS A 59 -11.64 -17.87 -13.04
N GLY A 60 -12.39 -17.61 -11.96
CA GLY A 60 -11.91 -17.72 -10.58
C GLY A 60 -10.94 -16.60 -10.17
N GLY A 61 -10.04 -16.94 -9.24
CA GLY A 61 -9.05 -16.05 -8.65
C GLY A 61 -9.55 -15.22 -7.45
N THR A 62 -8.61 -14.78 -6.63
CA THR A 62 -8.88 -13.95 -5.44
C THR A 62 -8.67 -12.48 -5.77
N ALA A 63 -9.71 -11.67 -5.62
CA ALA A 63 -9.63 -10.23 -5.84
C ALA A 63 -8.83 -9.54 -4.72
N GLN A 64 -8.00 -8.57 -5.09
CA GLN A 64 -7.18 -7.76 -4.20
C GLN A 64 -7.18 -6.32 -4.72
N ILE A 65 -7.29 -5.35 -3.81
CA ILE A 65 -7.26 -3.93 -4.17
C ILE A 65 -5.86 -3.38 -3.86
N LEU A 66 -5.19 -2.89 -4.89
CA LEU A 66 -3.83 -2.36 -4.81
C LEU A 66 -3.81 -0.84 -4.98
N CYS A 67 -2.83 -0.16 -4.41
CA CYS A 67 -2.55 1.23 -4.73
C CYS A 67 -1.88 1.36 -6.11
N ALA A 68 -2.51 2.11 -7.02
CA ALA A 68 -2.00 2.30 -8.39
C ALA A 68 -0.63 3.00 -8.41
N SER A 69 -0.49 4.10 -7.66
CA SER A 69 0.74 4.91 -7.66
C SER A 69 1.94 4.20 -7.03
N CYS A 70 1.70 3.31 -6.06
CA CYS A 70 2.76 2.46 -5.50
C CYS A 70 3.12 1.35 -6.48
N PHE A 71 2.14 0.75 -7.14
CA PHE A 71 2.38 -0.29 -8.14
C PHE A 71 3.25 0.19 -9.30
N LEU A 72 2.99 1.41 -9.80
CA LEU A 72 3.83 2.06 -10.83
C LEU A 72 5.29 2.28 -10.41
N LYS A 73 5.59 2.21 -9.11
CA LYS A 73 6.95 2.32 -8.54
C LYS A 73 7.55 0.96 -8.20
N GLY A 74 6.91 -0.13 -8.61
CA GLY A 74 7.32 -1.50 -8.30
C GLY A 74 6.91 -1.99 -6.91
N GLU A 75 6.05 -1.25 -6.19
CA GLU A 75 5.61 -1.62 -4.84
C GLU A 75 4.21 -2.26 -4.87
N ARG A 76 4.08 -3.49 -4.35
CA ARG A 76 2.77 -4.13 -4.17
C ARG A 76 2.15 -3.77 -2.81
N VAL A 77 1.34 -2.71 -2.78
CA VAL A 77 0.63 -2.27 -1.56
C VAL A 77 -0.85 -2.65 -1.64
N VAL A 78 -1.28 -3.58 -0.78
CA VAL A 78 -2.68 -4.02 -0.63
C VAL A 78 -3.43 -3.10 0.35
N LEU A 79 -4.67 -2.74 0.03
CA LEU A 79 -5.47 -1.79 0.82
C LEU A 79 -6.56 -2.44 1.67
N VAL A 80 -7.07 -3.60 1.24
CA VAL A 80 -8.09 -4.42 1.92
C VAL A 80 -7.79 -5.90 1.71
#